data_AF-A0A1Q6KG50-F1
#
_entry.id   AF-A0A1Q6KG50-F1
#
_cell.length_a   1.000
_cell.length_b   1.000
_cell.length_c   1.000
_cell.angle_alpha   90.00
_cell.angle_beta   90.00
_cell.angle_gamma   90.00
#
_symmetry.space_group_name_H-M   'P 1'
#
loop_
_entity.id
_entity.type
_entity.pdbx_description
1 polymer ?
#
loop_
_entity_poly.entity_id
_entity_poly.type
_entity_poly.pdbx_seq_one_letter_code
_entity_poly.pdbx_strand_id
1 'polypeptide(L)'
;MYRNVKQKIFHSVIITIIIIAILSVGGMLILRYQVEGESNMPFKISKISIIESVEGVENQGTEEKWNFNVNENNDIYIYLEKNSAYGKTEIIDSVELKDIKAIKEKDIGKIKFYKPVTDEKRMFINQADSEMLGITYKGEMESNIKEQKISNQGGIMAFRYAINNISQYVSQDAEEIDHAKLLKLTNITEEDLKTTLSFNMIINLTSGKKYQAPISFDIPTDEIIEKGTVGIDKTNLNDIIFKRIEN
;
A
#
# COMPACT_ATOMS: atom_id res chain seq x y z
N MET A 1 29.48 58.47 -29.29
CA MET A 1 30.08 57.19 -28.84
C MET A 1 29.56 56.73 -27.47
N TYR A 2 29.50 57.60 -26.45
CA TYR A 2 29.07 57.28 -25.08
C TYR A 2 27.62 56.76 -24.92
N ARG A 3 26.69 57.27 -25.73
CA ARG A 3 25.26 56.88 -25.70
C ARG A 3 25.02 55.44 -26.19
N ASN A 4 25.79 54.97 -27.18
CA ASN A 4 25.71 53.60 -27.70
C ASN A 4 26.24 52.56 -26.71
N VAL A 5 27.24 52.92 -25.89
CA VAL A 5 27.80 52.03 -24.86
C VAL A 5 26.80 51.82 -23.72
N LYS A 6 26.16 52.89 -23.21
CA LYS A 6 25.10 52.78 -22.21
C LYS A 6 23.92 51.93 -22.68
N GLN A 7 23.53 52.08 -23.96
CA GLN A 7 22.42 51.32 -24.55
C GLN A 7 22.73 49.83 -24.70
N LYS A 8 23.99 49.47 -25.05
CA LYS A 8 24.48 48.08 -25.06
C LYS A 8 24.55 47.46 -23.67
N ILE A 9 25.04 48.21 -22.66
CA ILE A 9 25.08 47.76 -21.27
C ILE A 9 23.65 47.52 -20.74
N PHE A 10 22.72 48.43 -21.02
CA PHE A 10 21.32 48.30 -20.62
C PHE A 10 20.66 47.07 -21.26
N HIS A 11 20.86 46.84 -22.56
CA HIS A 11 20.39 45.61 -23.22
C HIS A 11 21.00 44.35 -22.60
N SER A 12 22.31 44.37 -22.30
CA SER A 12 22.98 43.24 -21.66
C SER A 12 22.38 42.90 -20.30
N VAL A 13 22.10 43.91 -19.47
CA VAL A 13 21.47 43.72 -18.15
C VAL A 13 20.04 43.17 -18.29
N ILE A 14 19.24 43.70 -19.21
CA ILE A 14 17.88 43.19 -19.47
C ILE A 14 17.91 41.72 -19.90
N ILE A 15 18.79 41.35 -20.82
CA ILE A 15 18.93 39.96 -21.28
C ILE A 15 19.30 39.05 -20.11
N THR A 16 20.24 39.47 -19.25
CA THR A 16 20.61 38.71 -18.05
C THR A 16 19.42 38.51 -17.10
N ILE A 17 18.61 39.54 -16.86
CA ILE A 17 17.40 39.44 -16.01
C ILE A 17 16.39 38.44 -16.61
N ILE A 18 16.15 38.50 -17.92
CA ILE A 18 15.24 37.57 -18.61
C ILE A 18 15.73 36.13 -18.46
N ILE A 19 17.04 35.89 -18.64
CA ILE A 19 17.63 34.55 -18.47
C ILE A 19 17.43 34.06 -17.02
N ILE A 20 17.70 34.90 -16.02
CA ILE A 20 17.50 34.55 -14.60
C ILE A 20 16.02 34.22 -14.33
N ALA A 21 15.09 35.00 -14.88
CA ALA A 21 13.65 34.76 -14.71
C ALA A 21 13.23 33.41 -15.32
N ILE A 22 13.69 33.09 -16.53
CA ILE A 22 13.40 31.80 -17.20
C ILE A 22 13.96 30.64 -16.38
N LEU A 23 15.21 30.75 -15.90
CA LEU A 23 15.83 29.72 -15.07
C LEU A 23 15.08 29.54 -13.74
N SER A 24 14.63 30.63 -13.13
CA SER A 24 13.88 30.59 -11.87
C SER A 24 12.53 29.90 -12.05
N VAL A 25 11.79 30.22 -13.12
CA VAL A 25 10.51 29.57 -13.45
C VAL A 25 10.73 28.08 -13.76
N GLY A 26 11.73 27.75 -14.57
CA GLY A 26 12.08 26.35 -14.86
C GLY A 26 12.46 25.58 -13.59
N GLY A 27 13.26 26.18 -12.72
CA GLY A 27 13.63 25.61 -11.42
C GLY A 27 12.41 25.39 -10.52
N MET A 28 11.50 26.36 -10.42
CA MET A 28 10.24 26.20 -9.67
C MET A 28 9.38 25.05 -10.20
N LEU A 29 9.28 24.89 -11.53
CA LEU A 29 8.51 23.78 -12.12
C LEU A 29 9.12 22.41 -11.78
N ILE A 30 10.45 22.29 -11.81
CA ILE A 30 11.15 21.05 -11.44
C ILE A 30 10.95 20.74 -9.96
N LEU A 31 11.12 21.73 -9.08
CA LEU A 31 10.90 21.57 -7.64
C LEU A 31 9.46 21.16 -7.34
N ARG A 32 8.50 21.82 -8.01
CA ARG A 32 7.08 21.48 -7.90
C ARG A 32 6.81 20.04 -8.30
N TYR A 33 7.36 19.57 -9.42
CA TYR A 33 7.23 18.17 -9.84
C TYR A 33 7.90 17.20 -8.85
N GLN A 34 9.03 17.57 -8.23
CA GLN A 34 9.68 16.73 -7.23
C GLN A 34 8.82 16.51 -5.98
N VAL A 35 8.07 17.54 -5.57
CA VAL A 35 7.21 17.55 -4.38
C VAL A 35 5.80 17.00 -4.68
N GLU A 36 5.16 17.48 -5.74
CA GLU A 36 3.76 17.16 -6.08
C GLU A 36 3.62 15.94 -7.02
N GLY A 37 4.70 15.54 -7.71
CA GLY A 37 4.65 14.44 -8.67
C GLY A 37 3.87 14.76 -9.95
N GLU A 38 3.33 13.71 -10.59
CA GLU A 38 2.51 13.84 -11.78
C GLU A 38 1.12 14.40 -11.42
N SER A 39 0.88 15.65 -11.80
CA SER A 39 -0.34 16.39 -11.46
C SER A 39 -1.61 15.87 -12.14
N ASN A 40 -1.50 15.18 -13.29
CA ASN A 40 -2.65 14.63 -14.00
C ASN A 40 -2.36 13.21 -14.48
N MET A 41 -2.47 12.24 -13.58
CA MET A 41 -2.34 10.83 -13.90
C MET A 41 -3.62 10.23 -14.47
N PRO A 42 -3.55 9.18 -15.31
CA PRO A 42 -4.73 8.50 -15.84
C PRO A 42 -5.50 7.68 -14.81
N PHE A 43 -4.83 7.23 -13.75
CA PHE A 43 -5.41 6.44 -12.67
C PHE A 43 -4.96 7.00 -11.33
N LYS A 44 -5.82 6.94 -10.32
CA LYS A 44 -5.54 7.41 -8.96
C LYS A 44 -5.99 6.37 -7.95
N ILE A 45 -5.30 6.29 -6.82
CA ILE A 45 -5.80 5.51 -5.68
C ILE A 45 -6.96 6.30 -5.08
N SER A 46 -8.15 5.72 -5.04
CA SER A 46 -9.33 6.36 -4.43
C SER A 46 -9.50 6.01 -2.96
N LYS A 47 -9.05 4.81 -2.57
CA LYS A 47 -9.20 4.28 -1.22
C LYS A 47 -8.17 3.20 -0.94
N ILE A 48 -7.72 3.13 0.31
CA ILE A 48 -7.05 1.95 0.87
C ILE A 48 -7.92 1.45 2.02
N SER A 49 -8.35 0.19 1.97
CA SER A 49 -9.09 -0.46 3.05
C SER A 49 -8.21 -1.49 3.73
N ILE A 50 -8.27 -1.54 5.05
CA ILE A 50 -7.54 -2.48 5.90
C ILE A 50 -8.59 -3.27 6.67
N ILE A 51 -8.54 -4.59 6.58
CA ILE A 51 -9.37 -5.48 7.40
C ILE A 51 -8.44 -6.28 8.30
N GLU A 52 -8.48 -5.96 9.57
CA GLU A 52 -7.74 -6.65 10.63
C GLU A 52 -8.58 -7.81 11.15
N SER A 53 -7.95 -8.96 11.41
CA SER A 53 -8.62 -10.11 12.01
C SER A 53 -7.68 -11.00 12.83
N VAL A 54 -8.21 -11.55 13.91
CA VAL A 54 -7.52 -12.51 14.77
C VAL A 54 -7.80 -13.93 14.29
N GLU A 55 -6.76 -14.74 14.19
CA GLU A 55 -6.88 -16.15 13.81
C GLU A 55 -6.13 -17.04 14.81
N GLY A 56 -6.81 -18.08 15.29
CA GLY A 56 -6.21 -19.13 16.11
C GLY A 56 -5.93 -20.37 15.28
N VAL A 57 -4.67 -20.81 15.24
CA VAL A 57 -4.25 -22.06 14.59
C VAL A 57 -3.96 -23.10 15.66
N GLU A 58 -4.73 -24.19 15.65
CA GLU A 58 -4.61 -25.25 16.65
C GLU A 58 -3.29 -26.00 16.51
N ASN A 59 -2.59 -26.17 17.63
CA ASN A 59 -1.37 -26.97 17.70
C ASN A 59 -1.75 -28.46 17.81
N GLN A 60 -1.18 -29.29 16.94
CA GLN A 60 -1.45 -30.74 16.97
C GLN A 60 -0.59 -31.46 18.02
N GLY A 61 -1.17 -32.49 18.64
CA GLY A 61 -0.45 -33.41 19.53
C GLY A 61 -0.19 -32.86 20.94
N THR A 62 -0.99 -31.89 21.38
CA THR A 62 -0.89 -31.28 22.69
C THR A 62 -1.82 -31.97 23.69
N GLU A 63 -1.44 -32.03 24.97
CA GLU A 63 -2.30 -32.59 26.03
C GLU A 63 -3.38 -31.59 26.46
N GLU A 64 -3.22 -30.32 26.11
CA GLU A 64 -4.17 -29.27 26.44
C GLU A 64 -5.40 -29.28 25.55
N LYS A 65 -6.58 -29.18 26.18
CA LYS A 65 -7.88 -29.14 25.50
C LYS A 65 -7.93 -28.05 24.43
N TRP A 66 -7.39 -26.88 24.74
CA TRP A 66 -7.26 -25.77 23.81
C TRP A 66 -5.81 -25.32 23.77
N ASN A 67 -5.20 -25.37 22.58
CA ASN A 67 -3.84 -24.91 22.36
C ASN A 67 -3.73 -24.26 20.98
N PHE A 68 -3.74 -22.92 20.94
CA PHE A 68 -3.75 -22.15 19.71
C PHE A 68 -2.53 -21.23 19.61
N ASN A 69 -1.87 -21.24 18.46
CA ASN A 69 -1.04 -20.13 18.05
C ASN A 69 -1.93 -19.02 17.52
N VAL A 70 -1.75 -17.82 18.04
CA VAL A 70 -2.55 -16.65 17.67
C VAL A 70 -1.80 -15.84 16.63
N ASN A 71 -2.47 -15.59 15.51
CA ASN A 71 -2.03 -14.72 14.44
C ASN A 71 -2.94 -13.49 14.38
N GLU A 72 -2.40 -12.39 13.88
CA GLU A 72 -3.17 -11.24 13.44
C GLU A 72 -2.91 -11.03 11.94
N ASN A 73 -4.02 -10.84 11.22
CA ASN A 73 -4.09 -10.79 9.78
C ASN A 73 -4.60 -9.42 9.37
N ASN A 74 -3.84 -8.75 8.50
CA ASN A 74 -4.13 -7.45 7.92
C ASN A 74 -4.35 -7.59 6.42
N ASP A 75 -5.61 -7.62 6.00
CA ASP A 75 -5.99 -7.69 4.60
C ASP A 75 -6.06 -6.28 4.02
N ILE A 76 -5.11 -5.95 3.15
CA ILE A 76 -4.95 -4.65 2.52
C ILE A 76 -5.61 -4.68 1.15
N TYR A 77 -6.59 -3.79 0.93
CA TYR A 77 -7.26 -3.59 -0.35
C TYR A 77 -6.95 -2.19 -0.88
N ILE A 78 -6.48 -2.11 -2.12
CA ILE A 78 -6.13 -0.84 -2.77
C ILE A 78 -7.05 -0.64 -3.96
N TYR A 79 -7.81 0.45 -3.93
CA TYR A 79 -8.78 0.81 -4.94
C TYR A 79 -8.15 1.79 -5.92
N LEU A 80 -8.09 1.41 -7.18
CA LEU A 80 -7.57 2.23 -8.26
C LEU A 80 -8.72 2.63 -9.19
N GLU A 81 -8.86 3.91 -9.46
CA GLU A 81 -9.92 4.46 -10.31
C GLU A 81 -9.34 5.26 -11.46
N LYS A 82 -10.04 5.23 -12.60
CA LYS A 82 -9.76 6.14 -13.70
C LYS A 82 -9.95 7.59 -13.27
N ASN A 83 -8.97 8.43 -13.60
CA ASN A 83 -9.09 9.86 -13.44
C ASN A 83 -9.91 10.44 -14.61
N SER A 84 -11.12 10.90 -14.33
CA SER A 84 -12.00 11.52 -15.33
C SER A 84 -11.44 12.83 -15.91
N ALA A 85 -10.51 13.49 -15.21
CA ALA A 85 -9.84 14.70 -15.71
C ALA A 85 -8.66 14.40 -16.65
N TYR A 86 -8.24 13.13 -16.75
CA TYR A 86 -7.22 12.72 -17.70
C TYR A 86 -7.87 12.62 -19.09
N GLY A 87 -7.74 13.68 -19.89
CA GLY A 87 -8.47 13.87 -21.16
C GLY A 87 -8.12 12.89 -22.30
N LYS A 88 -7.51 11.74 -22.01
CA LYS A 88 -7.19 10.66 -22.95
C LYS A 88 -7.60 9.31 -22.36
N THR A 89 -7.81 8.32 -23.20
CA THR A 89 -7.99 6.94 -22.71
C THR A 89 -6.64 6.28 -22.53
N GLU A 90 -6.42 5.71 -21.35
CA GLU A 90 -5.30 4.82 -21.06
C GLU A 90 -5.86 3.49 -20.56
N ILE A 91 -5.03 2.46 -20.68
CA ILE A 91 -5.35 1.08 -20.35
C ILE A 91 -4.25 0.60 -19.42
N ILE A 92 -4.64 0.09 -18.25
CA ILE A 92 -3.71 -0.57 -17.34
C ILE A 92 -3.27 -1.87 -18.01
N ASP A 93 -1.97 -2.02 -18.21
CA ASP A 93 -1.33 -3.28 -18.61
C ASP A 93 -1.03 -4.14 -17.38
N SER A 94 -0.49 -3.52 -16.34
CA SER A 94 -0.27 -4.18 -15.06
C SER A 94 -0.08 -3.19 -13.93
N VAL A 95 -0.28 -3.65 -12.70
CA VAL A 95 0.11 -2.93 -11.48
C VAL A 95 0.97 -3.85 -10.62
N GLU A 96 2.12 -3.36 -10.20
CA GLU A 96 3.09 -4.12 -9.42
C GLU A 96 3.24 -3.50 -8.03
N LEU A 97 3.22 -4.34 -7.00
CA LEU A 97 3.59 -3.97 -5.64
C LEU A 97 4.93 -4.64 -5.31
N LYS A 98 5.96 -3.82 -5.10
CA LYS A 98 7.34 -4.24 -4.85
C LYS A 98 7.86 -3.76 -3.52
N ASP A 99 8.94 -4.38 -3.06
CA ASP A 99 9.66 -3.99 -1.85
C ASP A 99 8.73 -3.88 -0.62
N ILE A 100 7.76 -4.79 -0.52
CA ILE A 100 6.77 -4.80 0.55
C ILE A 100 7.48 -5.11 1.86
N LYS A 101 7.33 -4.23 2.84
CA LYS A 101 7.97 -4.31 4.15
C LYS A 101 7.00 -3.85 5.23
N ALA A 102 7.02 -4.55 6.34
CA ALA A 102 6.32 -4.18 7.56
C ALA A 102 7.37 -4.08 8.66
N ILE A 103 7.40 -2.94 9.34
CA ILE A 103 8.35 -2.66 10.41
C ILE A 103 7.54 -2.57 11.69
N LYS A 104 7.70 -3.56 12.57
CA LYS A 104 7.09 -3.58 13.90
C LYS A 104 7.90 -2.70 14.85
N GLU A 105 7.22 -2.06 15.80
CA GLU A 105 7.89 -1.41 16.93
C GLU A 105 8.47 -2.44 17.92
N LYS A 106 7.77 -3.56 18.15
CA LYS A 106 8.22 -4.64 19.02
C LYS A 106 8.48 -5.93 18.24
N ASP A 107 9.55 -6.63 18.60
CA ASP A 107 9.91 -7.88 17.92
C ASP A 107 9.13 -9.09 18.45
N ILE A 108 7.83 -9.12 18.17
CA ILE A 108 6.95 -10.25 18.51
C ILE A 108 6.28 -10.86 17.28
N GLY A 109 6.14 -12.18 17.26
CA GLY A 109 5.64 -12.91 16.09
C GLY A 109 6.50 -12.75 14.83
N LYS A 110 6.06 -13.38 13.74
CA LYS A 110 6.77 -13.45 12.46
C LYS A 110 5.96 -12.80 11.36
N ILE A 111 6.51 -11.75 10.77
CA ILE A 111 5.93 -11.06 9.62
C ILE A 111 5.96 -11.97 8.40
N LYS A 112 4.82 -12.12 7.75
CA LYS A 112 4.67 -12.76 6.44
C LYS A 112 3.70 -11.98 5.57
N PHE A 113 3.85 -12.09 4.26
CA PHE A 113 2.95 -11.50 3.29
C PHE A 113 2.37 -12.59 2.41
N TYR A 114 1.07 -12.50 2.12
CA TYR A 114 0.36 -13.51 1.35
C TYR A 114 -0.40 -12.89 0.18
N LYS A 115 -0.31 -13.57 -0.97
CA LYS A 115 -1.14 -13.27 -2.14
C LYS A 115 -2.54 -13.87 -1.98
N PRO A 116 -3.56 -13.34 -2.68
CA PRO A 116 -4.86 -13.97 -2.75
C PRO A 116 -4.77 -15.40 -3.30
N VAL A 117 -5.66 -16.27 -2.84
CA VAL A 117 -5.75 -17.66 -3.27
C VAL A 117 -7.03 -17.94 -4.03
N THR A 118 -6.98 -18.89 -4.96
CA THR A 118 -8.16 -19.40 -5.68
C THR A 118 -8.88 -20.46 -4.84
N ASP A 119 -9.27 -20.10 -3.62
CA ASP A 119 -10.12 -20.90 -2.74
C ASP A 119 -11.58 -20.42 -2.85
N GLU A 120 -12.57 -21.29 -2.65
CA GLU A 120 -13.97 -20.89 -2.75
C GLU A 120 -14.40 -19.95 -1.62
N LYS A 121 -13.91 -20.17 -0.40
CA LYS A 121 -14.39 -19.51 0.82
C LYS A 121 -13.44 -18.46 1.35
N ARG A 122 -12.14 -18.60 1.10
CA ARG A 122 -11.09 -17.74 1.66
C ARG A 122 -10.48 -16.86 0.57
N MET A 123 -10.21 -15.60 0.91
CA MET A 123 -9.42 -14.71 0.04
C MET A 123 -7.93 -14.97 0.23
N PHE A 124 -7.51 -15.25 1.46
CA PHE A 124 -6.12 -15.44 1.86
C PHE A 124 -6.01 -16.67 2.76
N ILE A 125 -4.84 -17.31 2.72
CA ILE A 125 -4.47 -18.42 3.60
C ILE A 125 -3.04 -18.17 4.05
N ASN A 126 -2.73 -18.43 5.33
CA ASN A 126 -1.39 -18.23 5.88
C ASN A 126 -0.53 -19.49 5.66
N GLN A 127 -0.27 -19.84 4.39
CA GLN A 127 0.52 -21.01 4.00
C GLN A 127 1.73 -20.61 3.16
N ALA A 128 2.76 -21.47 3.15
CA ALA A 128 4.02 -21.21 2.43
C ALA A 128 3.77 -20.93 0.93
N ASP A 129 2.86 -21.67 0.30
CA ASP A 129 2.54 -21.61 -1.13
C ASP A 129 1.90 -20.27 -1.54
N SER A 130 1.27 -19.60 -0.57
CA SER A 130 0.68 -18.28 -0.69
C SER A 130 1.64 -17.15 -0.29
N GLU A 131 2.80 -17.44 0.29
CA GLU A 131 3.77 -16.41 0.66
C GLU A 131 4.28 -15.64 -0.57
N MET A 132 4.56 -14.36 -0.38
CA MET A 132 5.05 -13.48 -1.44
C MET A 132 6.04 -12.44 -0.92
N LEU A 133 6.89 -11.93 -1.83
CA LEU A 133 7.76 -10.77 -1.60
C LEU A 133 7.30 -9.53 -2.40
N GLY A 134 6.34 -9.73 -3.29
CA GLY A 134 5.76 -8.75 -4.20
C GLY A 134 4.65 -9.42 -5.01
N ILE A 135 3.80 -8.61 -5.62
CA ILE A 135 2.64 -9.10 -6.37
C ILE A 135 2.40 -8.25 -7.60
N THR A 136 1.96 -8.89 -8.69
CA THR A 136 1.65 -8.23 -9.95
C THR A 136 0.22 -8.54 -10.35
N TYR A 137 -0.58 -7.50 -10.47
CA TYR A 137 -1.92 -7.56 -11.02
C TYR A 137 -1.88 -7.29 -12.52
N LYS A 138 -2.36 -8.23 -13.33
CA LYS A 138 -2.44 -8.06 -14.78
C LYS A 138 -3.71 -7.30 -15.16
N GLY A 139 -3.59 -6.37 -16.09
CA GLY A 139 -4.71 -5.63 -16.67
C GLY A 139 -5.57 -6.56 -17.53
N GLU A 140 -6.86 -6.60 -17.24
CA GLU A 140 -7.86 -7.43 -17.95
C GLU A 140 -9.16 -6.65 -18.15
N MET A 141 -10.13 -7.21 -18.88
CA MET A 141 -11.43 -6.55 -19.02
C MET A 141 -12.15 -6.44 -17.65
N GLU A 142 -12.11 -7.51 -16.87
CA GLU A 142 -12.76 -7.61 -15.57
C GLU A 142 -11.73 -7.86 -14.45
N SER A 143 -12.01 -7.35 -13.26
CA SER A 143 -11.16 -7.60 -12.09
C SER A 143 -11.43 -8.99 -11.53
N ASN A 144 -10.37 -9.72 -11.18
CA ASN A 144 -10.45 -10.92 -10.37
C ASN A 144 -9.26 -10.95 -9.40
N ILE A 145 -9.53 -10.57 -8.15
CA ILE A 145 -8.49 -10.41 -7.12
C ILE A 145 -7.76 -11.74 -6.86
N LYS A 146 -8.50 -12.86 -6.83
CA LYS A 146 -7.97 -14.21 -6.56
C LYS A 146 -7.01 -14.67 -7.66
N GLU A 147 -7.26 -14.25 -8.90
CA GLU A 147 -6.40 -14.54 -10.05
C GLU A 147 -5.36 -13.44 -10.33
N GLN A 148 -5.24 -12.43 -9.46
CA GLN A 148 -4.33 -11.31 -9.64
C GLN A 148 -4.59 -10.55 -10.96
N LYS A 149 -5.87 -10.30 -11.24
CA LYS A 149 -6.34 -9.53 -12.39
C LYS A 149 -7.02 -8.25 -11.91
N ILE A 150 -6.68 -7.13 -12.52
CA ILE A 150 -7.32 -5.83 -12.30
C ILE A 150 -7.97 -5.37 -13.60
N SER A 151 -9.18 -4.82 -13.52
CA SER A 151 -9.80 -4.24 -14.70
C SER A 151 -8.93 -3.11 -15.25
N ASN A 152 -8.82 -3.07 -16.57
CA ASN A 152 -7.93 -2.17 -17.29
C ASN A 152 -8.37 -0.69 -17.21
N GLN A 153 -9.55 -0.42 -16.63
CA GLN A 153 -10.07 0.92 -16.33
C GLN A 153 -10.06 1.26 -14.83
N GLY A 154 -9.38 0.46 -14.01
CA GLY A 154 -9.37 0.60 -12.56
C GLY A 154 -10.15 -0.51 -11.89
N GLY A 155 -9.76 -0.86 -10.67
CA GLY A 155 -10.29 -1.99 -9.93
C GLY A 155 -9.64 -2.09 -8.56
N ILE A 156 -9.69 -3.30 -7.99
CA ILE A 156 -9.22 -3.55 -6.63
C ILE A 156 -8.05 -4.53 -6.69
N MET A 157 -7.00 -4.22 -5.95
CA MET A 157 -5.89 -5.12 -5.66
C MET A 157 -5.92 -5.47 -4.18
N ALA A 158 -5.43 -6.65 -3.82
CA ALA A 158 -5.40 -7.05 -2.41
C ALA A 158 -4.19 -7.90 -2.06
N PHE A 159 -3.68 -7.72 -0.84
CA PHE A 159 -2.72 -8.64 -0.27
C PHE A 159 -2.86 -8.69 1.25
N ARG A 160 -2.40 -9.76 1.86
CA ARG A 160 -2.37 -9.88 3.31
C ARG A 160 -0.97 -9.63 3.83
N TYR A 161 -0.88 -8.80 4.86
CA TYR A 161 0.21 -8.77 5.82
C TYR A 161 -0.26 -9.56 7.05
N ALA A 162 0.56 -10.46 7.60
CA ALA A 162 0.22 -11.15 8.83
C ALA A 162 1.39 -11.12 9.81
N ILE A 163 1.06 -11.03 11.09
CA ILE A 163 1.99 -11.31 12.17
C ILE A 163 1.63 -12.70 12.69
N ASN A 164 2.40 -13.71 12.30
CA ASN A 164 2.16 -15.09 12.70
C ASN A 164 2.77 -15.39 14.07
N ASN A 165 2.13 -16.25 14.85
CA ASN A 165 2.61 -16.73 16.15
C ASN A 165 2.97 -15.57 17.09
N ILE A 166 2.07 -14.59 17.21
CA ILE A 166 2.24 -13.41 18.07
C ILE A 166 2.23 -13.82 19.53
N SER A 167 1.36 -14.77 19.85
CA SER A 167 1.20 -15.33 21.18
C SER A 167 0.66 -16.75 21.08
N GLN A 168 0.62 -17.44 22.21
CA GLN A 168 0.01 -18.76 22.34
C GLN A 168 -1.07 -18.68 23.41
N TYR A 169 -2.25 -19.20 23.11
CA TYR A 169 -3.33 -19.38 24.07
C TYR A 169 -3.45 -20.86 24.44
N VAL A 170 -3.43 -21.15 25.74
CA VAL A 170 -3.52 -22.51 26.27
C VAL A 170 -4.56 -22.55 27.38
N SER A 171 -5.46 -23.52 27.34
CA SER A 171 -6.49 -23.73 28.36
C SER A 171 -6.91 -25.19 28.47
N GLN A 172 -7.06 -25.66 29.71
CA GLN A 172 -7.63 -26.98 30.04
C GLN A 172 -9.09 -26.88 30.49
N ASP A 173 -9.46 -25.76 31.10
CA ASP A 173 -10.73 -25.62 31.81
C ASP A 173 -11.83 -24.97 30.96
N ALA A 174 -11.46 -24.24 29.90
CA ALA A 174 -12.46 -23.54 29.09
C ALA A 174 -13.38 -24.53 28.37
N GLU A 175 -14.69 -24.35 28.52
CA GLU A 175 -15.68 -25.18 27.82
C GLU A 175 -15.73 -24.87 26.33
N GLU A 176 -15.77 -23.57 25.99
CA GLU A 176 -15.81 -23.03 24.63
C GLU A 176 -14.82 -21.86 24.48
N ILE A 177 -14.34 -21.64 23.25
CA ILE A 177 -13.40 -20.56 22.92
C ILE A 177 -13.96 -19.72 21.77
N ASP A 178 -14.00 -18.40 21.99
CA ASP A 178 -14.28 -17.41 20.96
C ASP A 178 -12.97 -17.00 20.28
N HIS A 179 -12.75 -17.47 19.05
CA HIS A 179 -11.52 -17.21 18.30
C HIS A 179 -11.27 -15.71 18.07
N ALA A 180 -12.32 -14.89 17.98
CA ALA A 180 -12.17 -13.45 17.80
C ALA A 180 -11.52 -12.78 19.02
N LYS A 181 -11.66 -13.39 20.21
CA LYS A 181 -11.13 -12.83 21.47
C LYS A 181 -9.78 -13.39 21.86
N LEU A 182 -9.12 -14.17 21.01
CA LEU A 182 -7.86 -14.83 21.37
C LEU A 182 -6.78 -13.83 21.79
N LEU A 183 -6.65 -12.68 21.10
CA LEU A 183 -5.71 -11.63 21.52
C LEU A 183 -6.02 -11.07 22.92
N LYS A 184 -7.31 -10.86 23.25
CA LYS A 184 -7.73 -10.41 24.58
C LYS A 184 -7.44 -11.43 25.67
N LEU A 185 -7.43 -12.71 25.31
CA LEU A 185 -7.13 -13.81 26.23
C LEU A 185 -5.62 -14.06 26.38
N THR A 186 -4.77 -13.30 25.68
CA THR A 186 -3.32 -13.30 25.87
C THR A 186 -2.83 -11.95 26.42
N ASN A 187 -1.52 -11.82 26.63
CA ASN A 187 -0.92 -10.59 27.18
C ASN A 187 -0.55 -9.56 26.09
N ILE A 188 -1.12 -9.68 24.88
CA ILE A 188 -0.85 -8.77 23.77
C ILE A 188 -1.61 -7.46 23.98
N THR A 189 -0.93 -6.35 23.72
CA THR A 189 -1.44 -4.98 23.79
C THR A 189 -1.40 -4.32 22.41
N GLU A 190 -2.11 -3.22 22.21
CA GLU A 190 -2.14 -2.51 20.91
C GLU A 190 -0.74 -2.02 20.52
N GLU A 191 0.07 -1.62 21.51
CA GLU A 191 1.47 -1.23 21.30
C GLU A 191 2.33 -2.36 20.73
N ASP A 192 2.00 -3.61 21.08
CA ASP A 192 2.72 -4.78 20.59
C ASP A 192 2.45 -5.06 19.09
N LEU A 193 1.34 -4.56 18.56
CA LEU A 193 0.90 -4.75 17.17
C LEU A 193 1.32 -3.59 16.25
N LYS A 194 1.76 -2.46 16.82
CA LYS A 194 2.14 -1.27 16.06
C LYS A 194 3.16 -1.59 14.97
N THR A 195 2.74 -1.31 13.74
CA THR A 195 3.50 -1.63 12.55
C THR A 195 3.33 -0.55 11.50
N THR A 196 4.44 -0.14 10.88
CA THR A 196 4.42 0.67 9.65
C THR A 196 4.58 -0.24 8.43
N LEU A 197 3.59 -0.21 7.54
CA LEU A 197 3.63 -0.90 6.25
C LEU A 197 4.15 0.03 5.16
N SER A 198 5.05 -0.47 4.32
CA SER A 198 5.59 0.27 3.18
C SER A 198 5.77 -0.63 1.95
N PHE A 199 5.59 -0.06 0.77
CA PHE A 199 5.81 -0.71 -0.52
C PHE A 199 5.92 0.30 -1.66
N ASN A 200 6.47 -0.13 -2.78
CA ASN A 200 6.48 0.62 -4.03
C ASN A 200 5.34 0.13 -4.93
N MET A 201 4.45 1.03 -5.34
CA MET A 201 3.46 0.75 -6.38
C MET A 201 3.97 1.24 -7.73
N ILE A 202 3.87 0.40 -8.75
CA ILE A 202 4.17 0.74 -10.14
C ILE A 202 2.95 0.43 -11.01
N ILE A 203 2.45 1.42 -11.75
CA ILE A 203 1.36 1.27 -12.72
C ILE A 203 1.97 1.32 -14.12
N ASN A 204 1.88 0.21 -14.84
CA ASN A 204 2.28 0.07 -16.23
C ASN A 204 1.06 0.23 -17.14
N LEU A 205 1.18 1.07 -18.16
CA LEU A 205 0.13 1.27 -19.15
C LEU A 205 0.49 0.64 -20.48
N THR A 206 -0.52 0.21 -21.23
CA THR A 206 -0.32 -0.34 -22.59
C THR A 206 0.30 0.67 -23.55
N SER A 207 0.21 1.98 -23.24
CA SER A 207 0.88 3.03 -24.00
C SER A 207 2.40 3.08 -23.82
N GLY A 208 2.97 2.29 -22.92
CA GLY A 208 4.40 2.31 -22.55
C GLY A 208 4.73 3.16 -21.34
N LYS A 209 3.83 4.06 -20.94
CA LYS A 209 4.00 4.93 -19.76
C LYS A 209 4.03 4.12 -18.48
N LYS A 210 4.89 4.54 -17.55
CA LYS A 210 5.00 3.96 -16.20
C LYS A 210 4.96 5.03 -15.13
N TYR A 211 4.18 4.76 -14.08
CA TYR A 211 4.05 5.63 -12.92
C TYR A 211 4.44 4.86 -11.67
N GLN A 212 5.18 5.49 -10.77
CA GLN A 212 5.62 4.87 -9.52
C GLN A 212 5.35 5.79 -8.33
N ALA A 213 4.87 5.21 -7.22
CA ALA A 213 4.81 5.88 -5.93
C ALA A 213 5.31 4.96 -4.80
N PRO A 214 6.19 5.46 -3.91
CA PRO A 214 6.37 4.84 -2.61
C PRO A 214 5.14 5.12 -1.75
N ILE A 215 4.65 4.09 -1.06
CA ILE A 215 3.51 4.17 -0.15
C ILE A 215 3.97 3.69 1.22
N SER A 216 3.64 4.45 2.26
CA SER A 216 3.95 4.11 3.64
C SER A 216 2.84 4.63 4.56
N PHE A 217 2.34 3.78 5.45
CA PHE A 217 1.36 4.16 6.46
C PHE A 217 1.42 3.24 7.67
N ASP A 218 1.02 3.77 8.82
CA ASP A 218 0.88 2.98 10.03
C ASP A 218 -0.41 2.16 9.96
N ILE A 219 -0.31 0.89 10.34
CA ILE A 219 -1.46 0.00 10.50
C ILE A 219 -2.18 0.41 11.79
N PRO A 220 -3.47 0.80 11.72
CA PRO A 220 -4.26 1.04 12.93
C PRO A 220 -4.28 -0.22 13.79
N THR A 221 -4.38 -0.05 15.10
CA THR A 221 -4.46 -1.17 16.06
C THR A 221 -5.64 -1.00 17.01
N ASP A 222 -6.50 -0.01 16.72
CA ASP A 222 -7.59 0.38 17.59
C ASP A 222 -8.65 -0.72 17.62
N GLU A 223 -9.03 -1.15 18.83
CA GLU A 223 -10.15 -2.09 19.06
C GLU A 223 -9.94 -3.53 18.55
N ILE A 224 -8.85 -3.87 17.84
CA ILE A 224 -8.63 -5.22 17.30
C ILE A 224 -8.54 -6.28 18.40
N ILE A 225 -7.96 -5.93 19.54
CA ILE A 225 -7.87 -6.81 20.71
C ILE A 225 -9.27 -7.13 21.25
N GLU A 226 -10.16 -6.15 21.26
CA GLU A 226 -11.50 -6.26 21.85
C GLU A 226 -12.52 -6.91 20.90
N LYS A 227 -12.48 -6.53 19.62
CA LYS A 227 -13.45 -6.94 18.61
C LYS A 227 -13.02 -8.19 17.83
N GLY A 228 -11.72 -8.45 17.72
CA GLY A 228 -11.18 -9.56 16.94
C GLY A 228 -11.27 -9.39 15.43
N THR A 229 -12.06 -8.44 14.94
CA THR A 229 -12.12 -8.03 13.53
C THR A 229 -12.45 -6.55 13.45
N VAL A 230 -11.66 -5.79 12.70
CA VAL A 230 -11.83 -4.35 12.52
C VAL A 230 -11.61 -4.00 11.05
N GLY A 231 -12.37 -3.03 10.54
CA GLY A 231 -12.24 -2.53 9.18
C GLY A 231 -12.01 -1.02 9.17
N ILE A 232 -10.93 -0.56 8.53
CA ILE A 232 -10.59 0.85 8.39
C ILE A 232 -10.47 1.23 6.92
N ASP A 233 -11.07 2.37 6.55
CA ASP A 233 -10.96 2.96 5.22
C ASP A 233 -10.11 4.25 5.30
N LYS A 234 -8.98 4.28 4.59
CA LYS A 234 -8.17 5.48 4.37
C LYS A 234 -8.51 6.09 3.01
N THR A 235 -9.11 7.28 3.05
CA THR A 235 -9.51 8.06 1.86
C THR A 235 -8.67 9.32 1.64
N ASN A 236 -8.00 9.81 2.70
CA ASN A 236 -7.01 10.88 2.56
C ASN A 236 -5.65 10.29 2.16
N LEU A 237 -5.31 10.44 0.89
CA LEU A 237 -4.16 9.83 0.22
C LEU A 237 -3.26 10.86 -0.47
N ASN A 238 -3.33 12.12 -0.03
CA ASN A 238 -2.58 13.25 -0.61
C ASN A 238 -1.05 13.14 -0.39
N ASP A 239 -0.64 12.27 0.52
CA ASP A 239 0.74 11.90 0.83
C ASP A 239 1.34 10.92 -0.22
N ILE A 240 0.50 10.26 -1.02
CA ILE A 240 0.96 9.33 -2.05
C ILE A 240 1.28 10.10 -3.33
N ILE A 241 2.57 10.33 -3.57
CA ILE A 241 3.08 11.09 -4.71
C ILE A 241 3.59 10.15 -5.80
N PHE A 242 2.87 10.08 -6.92
CA PHE A 242 3.31 9.34 -8.09
C PHE A 242 4.20 10.16 -9.01
N LYS A 243 5.22 9.51 -9.57
CA LYS A 243 6.12 10.09 -10.58
C LYS A 243 6.10 9.25 -11.84
N ARG A 244 6.09 9.89 -13.01
CA ARG A 244 6.28 9.21 -14.28
C ARG A 244 7.75 8.83 -14.43
N ILE A 245 8.03 7.56 -14.68
CA ILE A 245 9.39 7.01 -14.83
C ILE A 245 9.70 6.56 -16.26
N GLU A 246 8.67 6.35 -17.09
CA GLU A 246 8.81 5.99 -18.51
C GLU A 246 7.69 6.65 -19.34
N ASN A 247 7.98 6.98 -20.61
CA ASN A 247 7.09 7.68 -21.53
C ASN A 247 6.51 6.75 -22.60
#